data_AF-A0A959CQ13-F1
#
_entry.id   AF-A0A959CQ13-F1
#
_cell.length_a   1.000
_cell.length_b   1.000
_cell.length_c   1.000
_cell.angle_alpha   90.00
_cell.angle_beta   90.00
_cell.angle_gamma   90.00
#
_symmetry.space_group_name_H-M   'P 1'
#
loop_
_entity.id
_entity.type
_entity.pdbx_description
1 polymer ?
#
loop_
_entity_poly.entity_id
_entity_poly.type
_entity_poly.pdbx_seq_one_letter_code
_entity_poly.pdbx_strand_id
1 'polypeptide(L)'
;GKVGRIVLWLGAANLLLLAALYCKEKFFFIGQLFEYSLQWGAPVMLAVLSKDPDRPWGGPFILFVKIAIALTFTCHGLYAVGFYPRPGNFLEMVMNILPVNETGAIHFLNTAGTLDFLLSIALFLPGRWPRLALAYAVFWGLATSVARVWAYFHWAFWDSVLKQWLHEAVMRFPHFLVPLALLVYLSIKNYGSRKTGLSSSWPVRQGQEWVHGTLGRGGN
;
A
#
# COMPACT_ATOMS: atom_id res chain seq x y z
N GLY A 1 10.91 -19.02 -10.82
CA GLY A 1 10.53 -20.11 -11.75
C GLY A 1 9.03 -20.07 -12.08
N LYS A 2 8.57 -20.83 -13.09
CA LYS A 2 7.15 -20.85 -13.52
C LYS A 2 6.19 -21.28 -12.38
N VAL A 3 6.55 -22.32 -11.62
CA VAL A 3 5.76 -22.84 -10.49
C VAL A 3 5.53 -21.78 -9.42
N GLY A 4 6.59 -21.06 -8.99
CA GLY A 4 6.45 -20.00 -7.99
C GLY A 4 5.49 -18.89 -8.42
N ARG A 5 5.44 -18.53 -9.70
CA ARG A 5 4.48 -17.54 -10.21
C ARG A 5 3.04 -18.05 -10.17
N ILE A 6 2.81 -19.34 -10.45
CA ILE A 6 1.48 -19.94 -10.33
C ILE A 6 1.01 -19.85 -8.88
N VAL A 7 1.88 -20.17 -7.92
CA VAL A 7 1.57 -20.04 -6.48
C VAL A 7 1.21 -18.60 -6.12
N LEU A 8 1.94 -17.60 -6.64
CA LEU A 8 1.64 -16.19 -6.40
C LEU A 8 0.28 -15.78 -6.99
N TRP A 9 -0.04 -16.22 -8.21
CA TRP A 9 -1.35 -15.93 -8.82
C TRP A 9 -2.51 -16.60 -8.09
N LEU A 10 -2.35 -17.85 -7.67
CA LEU A 10 -3.34 -18.54 -6.83
C LEU A 10 -3.51 -17.85 -5.48
N GLY A 11 -2.41 -17.42 -4.86
CA GLY A 11 -2.45 -16.64 -3.62
C GLY A 11 -3.19 -15.31 -3.79
N ALA A 12 -2.93 -14.58 -4.89
CA ALA A 12 -3.66 -13.35 -5.22
C ALA A 12 -5.16 -13.59 -5.39
N ALA A 13 -5.54 -14.63 -6.14
CA ALA A 13 -6.94 -14.99 -6.34
C ALA A 13 -7.63 -15.39 -5.03
N ASN A 14 -6.95 -16.15 -4.17
CA ASN A 14 -7.47 -16.56 -2.87
C ASN A 14 -7.65 -15.38 -1.92
N LEU A 15 -6.67 -14.46 -1.87
CA LEU A 15 -6.77 -13.25 -1.04
C LEU A 15 -7.84 -12.28 -1.56
N LEU A 16 -8.02 -12.19 -2.88
CA LEU A 16 -9.11 -11.40 -3.46
C LEU A 16 -10.48 -12.00 -3.12
N LEU A 17 -10.61 -13.32 -3.20
CA LEU A 17 -11.81 -14.04 -2.77
C LEU A 17 -12.09 -13.79 -1.27
N LEU A 18 -11.06 -13.92 -0.43
CA LEU A 18 -11.15 -13.63 1.01
C LEU A 18 -11.62 -12.19 1.27
N ALA A 19 -11.05 -11.22 0.56
CA ALA A 19 -11.45 -9.82 0.66
C ALA A 19 -12.91 -9.60 0.23
N ALA A 20 -13.38 -10.31 -0.80
CA ALA A 20 -14.77 -10.27 -1.23
C ALA A 20 -15.72 -10.90 -0.18
N LEU A 21 -15.31 -12.01 0.45
CA LEU A 21 -16.08 -12.65 1.53
C LEU A 21 -16.19 -11.74 2.76
N TYR A 22 -15.09 -11.08 3.18
CA TYR A 22 -15.13 -10.10 4.26
C TYR A 22 -15.98 -8.88 3.93
N CYS A 23 -15.95 -8.41 2.68
CA CYS A 23 -16.85 -7.35 2.22
C CYS A 23 -18.32 -7.76 2.37
N LYS A 24 -18.67 -8.99 1.98
CA LYS A 24 -20.02 -9.55 2.18
C LYS A 24 -20.40 -9.64 3.66
N GLU A 25 -19.49 -10.10 4.52
CA GLU A 25 -19.71 -10.19 5.97
C GLU A 25 -19.97 -8.81 6.60
N LYS A 26 -19.28 -7.76 6.12
CA LYS A 26 -19.47 -6.37 6.54
C LYS A 26 -20.56 -5.65 5.74
N PHE A 27 -21.66 -6.34 5.38
CA PHE A 27 -22.82 -5.77 4.68
C PHE A 27 -22.48 -5.04 3.37
N PHE A 28 -21.52 -5.56 2.59
CA PHE A 28 -21.07 -5.00 1.32
C PHE A 28 -20.41 -3.61 1.42
N PHE A 29 -19.77 -3.29 2.55
CA PHE A 29 -18.91 -2.11 2.62
C PHE A 29 -17.71 -2.27 1.68
N ILE A 30 -17.80 -1.64 0.51
CA ILE A 30 -16.77 -1.66 -0.53
C ILE A 30 -15.41 -1.17 0.01
N GLY A 31 -15.41 -0.30 1.03
CA GLY A 31 -14.21 0.10 1.75
C GLY A 31 -13.38 -1.08 2.28
N GLN A 32 -14.02 -2.17 2.69
CA GLN A 32 -13.32 -3.37 3.17
C GLN A 32 -12.50 -4.03 2.06
N LEU A 33 -13.06 -4.09 0.85
CA LEU A 33 -12.39 -4.67 -0.31
C LEU A 33 -11.15 -3.84 -0.69
N PHE A 34 -11.28 -2.52 -0.64
CA PHE A 34 -10.20 -1.60 -0.97
C PHE A 34 -9.15 -1.46 0.13
N GLU A 35 -9.49 -1.62 1.41
CA GLU A 35 -8.50 -1.75 2.50
C GLU A 35 -7.52 -2.90 2.16
N TYR A 36 -8.04 -4.02 1.66
CA TYR A 36 -7.24 -5.18 1.29
C TYR A 36 -6.49 -5.10 -0.04
N SER A 37 -6.49 -3.94 -0.72
CA SER A 37 -5.80 -3.74 -2.01
C SER A 37 -4.33 -4.18 -1.98
N LEU A 38 -3.59 -3.82 -0.93
CA LEU A 38 -2.19 -4.24 -0.78
C LEU A 38 -2.03 -5.73 -0.48
N GLN A 39 -3.00 -6.38 0.17
CA GLN A 39 -2.89 -7.80 0.54
C GLN A 39 -2.92 -8.70 -0.70
N TRP A 40 -3.93 -8.55 -1.56
CA TRP A 40 -3.99 -9.31 -2.81
C TRP A 40 -3.11 -8.70 -3.90
N GLY A 41 -2.81 -7.40 -3.84
CA GLY A 41 -1.91 -6.73 -4.79
C GLY A 41 -0.45 -7.15 -4.64
N ALA A 42 0.03 -7.42 -3.43
CA ALA A 42 1.43 -7.83 -3.18
C ALA A 42 1.86 -9.08 -3.96
N PRO A 43 1.13 -10.22 -3.93
CA PRO A 43 1.51 -11.39 -4.73
C PRO A 43 1.45 -11.12 -6.24
N VAL A 44 0.51 -10.28 -6.72
CA VAL A 44 0.46 -9.85 -8.14
C VAL A 44 1.72 -9.05 -8.51
N MET A 45 2.09 -8.07 -7.70
CA MET A 45 3.29 -7.25 -7.92
C MET A 45 4.55 -8.14 -7.97
N LEU A 46 4.69 -9.07 -7.02
CA LEU A 46 5.82 -9.99 -6.98
C LEU A 46 5.84 -10.93 -8.20
N ALA A 47 4.68 -11.42 -8.64
CA ALA A 47 4.58 -12.27 -9.83
C ALA A 47 5.03 -11.52 -11.09
N VAL A 48 4.65 -10.24 -11.24
CA VAL A 48 5.06 -9.37 -12.35
C VAL A 48 6.57 -9.12 -12.32
N LEU A 49 7.11 -8.71 -11.17
CA LEU A 49 8.55 -8.41 -11.02
C LEU A 49 9.42 -9.67 -11.20
N SER A 50 8.96 -10.83 -10.74
CA SER A 50 9.70 -12.09 -10.88
C SER A 50 9.86 -12.59 -12.33
N LYS A 51 9.12 -12.01 -13.29
CA LYS A 51 9.27 -12.35 -14.71
C LYS A 51 10.57 -11.78 -15.29
N ASP A 52 10.97 -10.61 -14.82
CA ASP A 52 12.13 -9.87 -15.30
C ASP A 52 12.66 -8.98 -14.16
N PRO A 53 13.47 -9.53 -13.25
CA PRO A 53 13.89 -8.85 -12.02
C PRO A 53 14.75 -7.61 -12.26
N ASP A 54 15.50 -7.60 -13.37
CA ASP A 54 16.42 -6.51 -13.72
C ASP A 54 15.71 -5.36 -14.43
N ARG A 55 14.47 -5.57 -14.88
CA ARG A 55 13.69 -4.55 -15.56
C ARG A 55 13.34 -3.41 -14.59
N PRO A 56 13.66 -2.15 -14.94
CA PRO A 56 13.25 -1.01 -14.14
C PRO A 56 11.73 -0.92 -14.09
N TRP A 57 11.20 -0.50 -12.94
CA TRP A 57 9.76 -0.35 -12.77
C TRP A 57 9.26 0.76 -13.67
N GLY A 58 8.35 0.41 -14.59
CA GLY A 58 7.74 1.34 -15.52
C GLY A 58 6.77 2.30 -14.83
N GLY A 59 6.53 3.46 -15.46
CA GLY A 59 5.58 4.47 -14.96
C GLY A 59 4.18 3.93 -14.63
N PRO A 60 3.54 3.13 -15.50
CA PRO A 60 2.23 2.53 -15.20
C PRO A 60 2.24 1.59 -13.99
N PHE A 61 3.31 0.82 -13.80
CA PHE A 61 3.46 -0.08 -12.65
C PHE A 61 3.61 0.72 -11.34
N ILE A 62 4.44 1.77 -11.35
CA ILE A 62 4.60 2.67 -10.19
C ILE A 62 3.26 3.33 -9.85
N LEU A 63 2.50 3.78 -10.86
CA LEU A 63 1.18 4.36 -10.66
C LEU A 63 0.21 3.35 -10.03
N PHE A 64 0.19 2.12 -10.52
CA PHE A 64 -0.61 1.04 -9.94
C PHE A 64 -0.26 0.80 -8.46
N VAL A 65 1.03 0.70 -8.12
CA VAL A 65 1.46 0.53 -6.73
C VAL A 65 1.02 1.70 -5.86
N LYS A 66 1.16 2.95 -6.35
CA LYS A 66 0.69 4.14 -5.62
C LYS A 66 -0.82 4.12 -5.38
N ILE A 67 -1.61 3.76 -6.39
CA ILE A 67 -3.06 3.65 -6.27
C ILE A 67 -3.43 2.58 -5.24
N ALA A 68 -2.78 1.41 -5.27
CA ALA A 68 -3.02 0.35 -4.29
C ALA A 68 -2.72 0.79 -2.86
N ILE A 69 -1.60 1.51 -2.64
CA ILE A 69 -1.26 2.10 -1.34
C ILE A 69 -2.34 3.12 -0.92
N ALA A 70 -2.66 4.08 -1.79
CA ALA A 70 -3.64 5.12 -1.48
C ALA A 70 -5.03 4.56 -1.16
N LEU A 71 -5.50 3.57 -1.92
CA LEU A 71 -6.77 2.89 -1.64
C LEU A 71 -6.76 2.21 -0.28
N THR A 72 -5.71 1.44 0.02
CA THR A 72 -5.58 0.76 1.30
C THR A 72 -5.63 1.74 2.48
N PHE A 73 -4.82 2.79 2.47
CA PHE A 73 -4.78 3.75 3.58
C PHE A 73 -6.03 4.65 3.63
N THR A 74 -6.58 5.07 2.48
CA THR A 74 -7.83 5.84 2.46
C THR A 74 -8.97 5.04 3.08
N CYS A 75 -9.13 3.78 2.68
CA CYS A 75 -10.20 2.94 3.22
C CYS A 75 -9.96 2.57 4.68
N HIS A 76 -8.71 2.32 5.08
CA HIS A 76 -8.34 2.16 6.49
C HIS A 76 -8.71 3.41 7.31
N GLY A 77 -8.42 4.59 6.77
CA GLY A 77 -8.78 5.88 7.36
C GLY A 77 -10.29 6.07 7.50
N LEU A 78 -11.10 5.64 6.52
CA LEU A 78 -12.57 5.68 6.60
C LEU A 78 -13.11 4.86 7.80
N TYR A 79 -12.52 3.71 8.09
CA TYR A 79 -12.84 2.96 9.31
C TYR A 79 -12.38 3.71 10.54
N ALA A 80 -11.15 4.23 10.56
CA ALA A 80 -10.58 4.91 11.73
C ALA A 80 -11.33 6.20 12.12
N VAL A 81 -11.81 6.99 11.16
CA VAL A 81 -12.63 8.19 11.41
C VAL A 81 -14.10 7.88 11.71
N GLY A 82 -14.53 6.63 11.54
CA GLY A 82 -15.90 6.20 11.81
C GLY A 82 -16.91 6.52 10.70
N PHE A 83 -16.45 6.75 9.46
CA PHE A 83 -17.37 6.81 8.31
C PHE A 83 -18.03 5.45 8.08
N TYR A 84 -17.25 4.37 8.22
CA TYR A 84 -17.76 3.02 8.42
C TYR A 84 -17.74 2.65 9.91
N PRO A 85 -18.57 1.67 10.35
CA PRO A 85 -18.51 1.17 11.72
C PRO A 85 -17.09 0.75 12.10
N ARG A 86 -16.56 1.37 13.16
CA ARG A 86 -15.23 1.07 13.69
C ARG A 86 -15.18 -0.38 14.18
N PRO A 87 -14.18 -1.17 13.79
CA PRO A 87 -13.98 -2.48 14.41
C PRO A 87 -13.71 -2.33 15.91
N GLY A 88 -14.45 -3.06 16.76
CA GLY A 88 -14.25 -3.03 18.22
C GLY A 88 -12.81 -3.33 18.63
N ASN A 89 -12.18 -4.30 17.96
CA ASN A 89 -10.78 -4.66 18.19
C ASN A 89 -9.81 -3.48 18.00
N PHE A 90 -10.11 -2.48 17.15
CA PHE A 90 -9.21 -1.32 16.98
C PHE A 90 -9.26 -0.40 18.19
N LEU A 91 -10.46 -0.17 18.71
CA LEU A 91 -10.69 0.60 19.92
C LEU A 91 -10.03 -0.07 21.11
N GLU A 92 -10.27 -1.37 21.29
CA GLU A 92 -9.62 -2.17 22.34
C GLU A 92 -8.10 -2.16 22.22
N MET A 93 -7.55 -2.35 21.02
CA MET A 93 -6.10 -2.29 20.81
C MET A 93 -5.51 -0.95 21.26
N VAL A 94 -6.18 0.16 20.93
CA VAL A 94 -5.71 1.49 21.34
C VAL A 94 -5.80 1.65 22.86
N MET A 95 -6.91 1.25 23.49
CA MET A 95 -7.08 1.34 24.96
C MET A 95 -6.14 0.40 25.74
N ASN A 96 -5.73 -0.72 25.15
CA ASN A 96 -4.80 -1.66 25.79
C ASN A 96 -3.34 -1.22 25.64
N ILE A 97 -2.99 -0.54 24.54
CA ILE A 97 -1.63 -0.06 24.28
C ILE A 97 -1.40 1.31 24.91
N LEU A 98 -2.36 2.22 24.76
CA LEU A 98 -2.34 3.57 25.30
C LEU A 98 -3.27 3.61 26.52
N PRO A 99 -2.83 4.15 27.67
CA PRO A 99 -3.65 4.23 28.88
C PRO A 99 -4.70 5.34 28.76
N VAL A 100 -5.61 5.21 27.80
CA VAL A 100 -6.67 6.17 27.47
C VAL A 100 -8.02 5.47 27.53
N ASN A 101 -9.07 6.25 27.83
CA ASN A 101 -10.44 5.77 27.78
C ASN A 101 -10.94 5.71 26.32
N GLU A 102 -12.16 5.20 26.14
CA GLU A 102 -12.77 5.03 24.82
C GLU A 102 -12.82 6.35 24.03
N THR A 103 -13.19 7.46 24.65
CA THR A 103 -13.21 8.78 24.01
C THR A 103 -11.81 9.18 23.52
N GLY A 104 -10.77 8.97 24.34
CA GLY A 104 -9.38 9.20 23.96
C GLY A 104 -8.94 8.31 22.79
N ALA A 105 -9.34 7.04 22.79
CA ALA A 105 -9.05 6.11 21.70
C ALA A 105 -9.75 6.54 20.39
N ILE A 106 -10.99 7.01 20.46
CA ILE A 106 -11.72 7.58 19.31
C ILE A 106 -10.97 8.78 18.73
N HIS A 107 -10.51 9.70 19.57
CA HIS A 107 -9.74 10.86 19.13
C HIS A 107 -8.42 10.46 18.47
N PHE A 108 -7.69 9.52 19.07
CA PHE A 108 -6.46 8.99 18.49
C PHE A 108 -6.71 8.36 17.11
N LEU A 109 -7.74 7.52 16.98
CA LEU A 109 -8.10 6.90 15.71
C LEU A 109 -8.55 7.93 14.66
N ASN A 110 -9.23 9.00 15.07
CA ASN A 110 -9.59 10.11 14.17
C ASN A 110 -8.34 10.80 13.62
N THR A 111 -7.35 11.06 14.49
CA THR A 111 -6.08 11.65 14.07
C THR A 111 -5.35 10.73 13.11
N ALA A 112 -5.24 9.44 13.44
CA ALA A 112 -4.62 8.45 12.57
C ALA A 112 -5.31 8.36 11.19
N GLY A 113 -6.64 8.26 11.16
CA GLY A 113 -7.40 8.20 9.91
C GLY A 113 -7.27 9.47 9.07
N THR A 114 -7.16 10.64 9.71
CA THR A 114 -6.88 11.89 9.01
C THR A 114 -5.49 11.87 8.36
N LEU A 115 -4.48 11.37 9.06
CA LEU A 115 -3.13 11.23 8.52
C LEU A 115 -3.10 10.26 7.33
N ASP A 116 -3.92 9.21 7.32
CA ASP A 116 -4.01 8.26 6.21
C ASP A 116 -4.60 8.90 4.93
N PHE A 117 -5.55 9.82 5.07
CA PHE A 117 -6.02 10.63 3.94
C PHE A 117 -4.95 11.59 3.43
N LEU A 118 -4.26 12.28 4.33
CA LEU A 118 -3.16 13.20 3.98
C LEU A 118 -2.03 12.46 3.27
N LEU A 119 -1.67 11.27 3.74
CA LEU A 119 -0.74 10.37 3.07
C LEU A 119 -1.19 10.05 1.65
N SER A 120 -2.46 9.65 1.49
CA SER A 120 -2.99 9.21 0.20
C SER A 120 -2.94 10.33 -0.84
N ILE A 121 -3.17 11.58 -0.43
CA ILE A 121 -3.01 12.77 -1.28
C ILE A 121 -1.52 13.06 -1.54
N ALA A 122 -0.70 13.09 -0.49
CA ALA A 122 0.72 13.43 -0.58
C ALA A 122 1.53 12.46 -1.46
N LEU A 123 1.05 11.23 -1.63
CA LEU A 123 1.67 10.22 -2.49
C LEU A 123 1.69 10.60 -3.99
N PHE A 124 0.75 11.44 -4.43
CA PHE A 124 0.62 11.91 -5.81
C PHE A 124 1.20 13.30 -6.05
N LEU A 125 1.59 14.02 -4.99
CA LEU A 125 2.23 15.33 -5.11
C LEU A 125 3.66 15.23 -5.67
N PRO A 126 4.16 16.28 -6.35
CA PRO A 126 5.51 16.29 -6.90
C PRO A 126 6.60 16.47 -5.82
N GLY A 127 7.86 16.19 -6.17
CA GLY A 127 9.02 16.49 -5.33
C GLY A 127 9.26 15.50 -4.18
N ARG A 128 9.35 16.00 -2.94
CA ARG A 128 9.69 15.18 -1.75
C ARG A 128 8.49 14.51 -1.07
N TRP A 129 7.28 14.96 -1.37
CA TRP A 129 6.04 14.50 -0.73
C TRP A 129 5.80 12.99 -0.82
N PRO A 130 5.99 12.32 -1.98
CA PRO A 130 5.76 10.87 -2.06
C PRO A 130 6.69 10.08 -1.15
N ARG A 131 7.92 10.54 -0.93
CA ARG A 131 8.88 9.85 -0.05
C ARG A 131 8.48 9.98 1.42
N LEU A 132 8.00 11.16 1.83
CA LEU A 132 7.50 11.38 3.19
C LEU A 132 6.23 10.57 3.45
N ALA A 133 5.30 10.58 2.49
CA ALA A 133 4.10 9.73 2.55
C ALA A 133 4.49 8.26 2.67
N LEU A 134 5.36 7.75 1.80
CA LEU A 134 5.80 6.35 1.87
C LEU A 134 6.49 6.01 3.20
N ALA A 135 7.34 6.89 3.72
CA ALA A 135 7.98 6.68 5.02
C ALA A 135 6.96 6.59 6.17
N TYR A 136 5.94 7.46 6.16
CA TYR A 136 4.84 7.37 7.10
C TYR A 136 4.03 6.07 6.92
N ALA A 137 3.70 5.66 5.69
CA ALA A 137 3.01 4.38 5.44
C ALA A 137 3.81 3.18 5.94
N VAL A 138 5.14 3.18 5.79
CA VAL A 138 5.99 2.12 6.34
C VAL A 138 5.90 2.09 7.85
N PHE A 139 6.08 3.24 8.50
CA PHE A 139 6.01 3.35 9.95
C PHE A 139 4.64 2.92 10.48
N TRP A 140 3.57 3.49 9.93
CA TRP A 140 2.20 3.27 10.39
C TRP A 140 1.70 1.85 10.08
N GLY A 141 2.00 1.32 8.89
CA GLY A 141 1.68 -0.07 8.52
C GLY A 141 2.40 -1.10 9.40
N LEU A 142 3.65 -0.80 9.81
CA LEU A 142 4.39 -1.64 10.74
C LEU A 142 3.79 -1.54 12.16
N ALA A 143 3.58 -0.32 12.65
CA ALA A 143 3.01 -0.08 13.98
C ALA A 143 1.67 -0.77 14.16
N THR A 144 0.75 -0.64 13.19
CA THR A 144 -0.57 -1.29 13.22
C THR A 144 -0.50 -2.81 13.11
N SER A 145 0.47 -3.37 12.39
CA SER A 145 0.69 -4.82 12.33
C SER A 145 1.21 -5.38 13.64
N VAL A 146 2.16 -4.69 14.29
CA VAL A 146 2.72 -5.07 15.59
C VAL A 146 1.68 -4.93 16.70
N ALA A 147 0.90 -3.84 16.68
CA ALA A 147 -0.13 -3.55 17.66
C ALA A 147 -1.12 -4.71 17.84
N ARG A 148 -1.43 -5.47 16.78
CA ARG A 148 -2.37 -6.61 16.84
C ARG A 148 -1.89 -7.74 17.74
N VAL A 149 -0.59 -8.01 17.74
CA VAL A 149 0.00 -9.03 18.62
C VAL A 149 0.27 -8.44 20.00
N TRP A 150 0.73 -7.18 20.04
CA TRP A 150 1.15 -6.53 21.27
C TRP A 150 -0.02 -6.18 22.21
N ALA A 151 -1.15 -5.71 21.69
CA ALA A 151 -2.29 -5.25 22.48
C ALA A 151 -2.91 -6.34 23.37
N TYR A 152 -2.77 -7.60 22.99
CA TYR A 152 -3.34 -8.75 23.70
C TYR A 152 -2.26 -9.66 24.28
N PHE A 153 -0.99 -9.20 24.32
CA PHE A 153 0.13 -10.03 24.75
C PHE A 153 0.11 -10.23 26.26
N HIS A 154 -0.09 -11.49 26.66
CA HIS A 154 -0.01 -11.92 28.05
C HIS A 154 1.00 -13.07 28.17
N TRP A 155 1.96 -12.93 29.09
CA TRP A 155 3.04 -13.92 29.27
C TRP A 155 2.52 -15.32 29.60
N ALA A 156 1.43 -15.41 30.36
CA ALA A 156 0.81 -16.68 30.75
C ALA A 156 0.15 -17.44 29.59
N PHE A 157 -0.23 -16.76 28.50
CA PHE A 157 -1.00 -17.33 27.38
C PHE A 157 -0.39 -16.97 26.02
N TRP A 158 0.93 -16.78 25.98
CA TRP A 158 1.64 -16.26 24.80
C TRP A 158 1.39 -17.12 23.55
N ASP A 159 1.29 -18.45 23.70
CA ASP A 159 1.07 -19.37 22.59
C ASP A 159 -0.31 -19.16 21.94
N SER A 160 -1.32 -18.90 22.76
CA SER A 160 -2.71 -18.71 22.35
C SER A 160 -2.87 -17.36 21.66
N VAL A 161 -2.24 -16.32 22.20
CA VAL A 161 -2.18 -14.97 21.59
C VAL A 161 -1.53 -15.05 20.21
N LEU A 162 -0.39 -15.75 20.08
CA LEU A 162 0.27 -15.89 18.78
C LEU A 162 -0.60 -16.64 17.78
N LYS A 163 -1.23 -17.76 18.15
CA LYS A 163 -2.12 -18.50 17.23
C LYS A 163 -3.28 -17.61 16.74
N GLN A 164 -3.85 -16.81 17.63
CA GLN A 164 -5.00 -15.97 17.33
C GLN A 164 -4.65 -14.72 16.51
N TRP A 165 -3.53 -14.05 16.78
CA TRP A 165 -3.28 -12.71 16.21
C TRP A 165 -2.10 -12.63 15.24
N LEU A 166 -1.16 -13.59 15.29
CA LEU A 166 0.04 -13.55 14.45
C LEU A 166 -0.31 -13.67 12.97
N HIS A 167 -1.27 -14.52 12.61
CA HIS A 167 -1.67 -14.71 11.22
C HIS A 167 -2.29 -13.43 10.64
N GLU A 168 -3.13 -12.71 11.41
CA GLU A 168 -3.69 -11.42 11.00
C GLU A 168 -2.61 -10.34 10.81
N ALA A 169 -1.60 -10.32 11.69
CA ALA A 169 -0.46 -9.42 11.56
C ALA A 169 0.32 -9.72 10.26
N VAL A 170 0.64 -10.99 10.00
CA VAL A 170 1.37 -11.43 8.80
C VAL A 170 0.60 -11.11 7.51
N MET A 171 -0.71 -11.34 7.48
CA MET A 171 -1.53 -10.99 6.30
C MET A 171 -1.52 -9.48 6.01
N ARG A 172 -1.23 -8.65 7.02
CA ARG A 172 -1.13 -7.20 6.86
C ARG A 172 0.28 -6.69 6.55
N PHE A 173 1.32 -7.53 6.57
CA PHE A 173 2.69 -7.11 6.21
C PHE A 173 2.82 -6.36 4.86
N PRO A 174 2.01 -6.66 3.82
CA PRO A 174 1.98 -5.84 2.61
C PRO A 174 1.77 -4.33 2.85
N HIS A 175 1.09 -3.94 3.92
CA HIS A 175 0.81 -2.54 4.27
C HIS A 175 2.06 -1.73 4.59
N PHE A 176 3.16 -2.36 5.01
CA PHE A 176 4.45 -1.68 5.20
C PHE A 176 5.52 -2.14 4.20
N LEU A 177 5.50 -3.41 3.78
CA LEU A 177 6.50 -3.95 2.85
C LEU A 177 6.37 -3.36 1.44
N VAL A 178 5.15 -3.18 0.92
CA VAL A 178 4.95 -2.61 -0.42
C VAL A 178 5.34 -1.12 -0.46
N PRO A 179 4.92 -0.27 0.50
CA PRO A 179 5.44 1.09 0.61
C PRO A 179 6.95 1.16 0.76
N LEU A 180 7.55 0.27 1.55
CA LEU A 180 9.00 0.19 1.73
C LEU A 180 9.70 -0.13 0.41
N ALA A 181 9.21 -1.13 -0.34
CA ALA A 181 9.76 -1.50 -1.64
C ALA A 181 9.73 -0.31 -2.63
N LEU A 182 8.61 0.42 -2.68
CA LEU A 182 8.49 1.60 -3.53
C LEU A 182 9.42 2.74 -3.04
N LEU A 183 9.54 2.96 -1.74
CA LEU A 183 10.44 3.97 -1.16
C LEU A 183 11.91 3.69 -1.50
N VAL A 184 12.35 2.44 -1.34
CA VAL A 184 13.70 2.00 -1.68
C VAL A 184 13.97 2.19 -3.16
N TYR A 185 13.04 1.74 -4.03
CA TYR A 185 13.18 1.90 -5.48
C TYR A 185 13.33 3.37 -5.92
N LEU A 186 12.47 4.26 -5.40
CA LEU A 186 12.56 5.70 -5.71
C LEU A 186 13.84 6.34 -5.16
N SER A 187 14.37 5.85 -4.04
CA SER A 187 15.60 6.35 -3.44
C SER A 187 16.84 5.97 -4.27
N ILE A 188 16.90 4.72 -4.75
CA ILE A 188 17.98 4.24 -5.63
C ILE A 188 17.98 5.01 -6.96
N LYS A 189 16.82 5.18 -7.58
CA LYS A 189 16.68 5.91 -8.86
C LYS A 189 17.17 7.37 -8.74
N ASN A 190 16.80 8.05 -7.66
CA ASN A 190 17.22 9.43 -7.41
C ASN A 190 18.73 9.54 -7.14
N TYR A 191 19.32 8.56 -6.45
CA TYR A 191 20.77 8.54 -6.22
C TYR A 191 21.55 8.38 -7.54
N GLY A 192 21.09 7.50 -8.43
CA GLY A 192 21.66 7.34 -9.77
C GLY A 192 21.58 8.63 -10.60
N SER A 193 20.42 9.29 -10.61
CA SER A 193 20.18 10.55 -11.32
C SER A 193 21.05 11.71 -10.81
N ARG A 194 21.29 11.81 -9.49
CA ARG A 194 22.21 12.81 -8.92
C ARG A 194 23.66 12.56 -9.31
N LYS A 195 24.11 11.31 -9.36
CA LYS A 195 25.48 10.96 -9.77
C LYS A 195 25.74 11.24 -11.26
N THR A 196 24.74 11.09 -12.12
CA THR A 196 24.88 11.30 -13.56
C THR A 196 24.55 12.73 -14.02
N GLY A 197 24.18 13.64 -13.11
CA GLY A 197 23.81 15.02 -13.43
C GLY A 197 22.51 15.18 -14.23
N LEU A 198 21.83 14.08 -14.57
CA LEU A 198 20.57 14.09 -15.32
C LEU A 198 19.41 14.32 -14.35
N SER A 199 18.92 15.57 -14.28
CA SER A 199 17.70 15.92 -13.55
C SER A 199 16.52 15.04 -13.99
N SER A 200 15.96 14.27 -13.06
CA SER A 200 14.75 13.46 -13.29
C SER A 200 13.49 14.33 -13.29
N SER A 201 13.36 15.24 -14.25
CA SER A 201 12.04 15.79 -14.59
C SER A 201 11.26 14.68 -15.30
N TRP A 202 10.10 14.34 -14.76
CA TRP A 202 9.11 13.48 -15.43
C TRP A 202 8.97 13.89 -16.90
N PRO A 203 9.08 12.99 -17.88
CA PRO A 203 8.71 13.34 -19.24
C PRO A 203 7.19 13.48 -19.26
N VAL A 204 6.71 14.73 -19.22
CA VAL A 204 5.41 15.06 -19.81
C VAL A 204 5.49 14.57 -21.24
N ARG A 205 4.61 13.65 -21.63
CA ARG A 205 4.51 13.17 -23.02
C ARG A 205 4.36 14.40 -23.93
N GLN A 206 5.42 14.78 -24.64
CA GLN A 206 5.27 15.65 -25.79
C GLN A 206 4.61 14.84 -26.90
N GLY A 207 3.61 15.47 -27.52
CA GLY A 207 2.66 14.85 -28.42
C GLY A 207 3.32 14.20 -29.64
N GLN A 208 2.59 13.23 -30.18
CA GLN A 208 2.81 12.76 -31.54
C GLN A 208 2.63 13.94 -32.50
N GLU A 209 3.71 14.40 -33.12
CA GLU A 209 3.64 15.07 -34.41
C GLU A 209 4.22 14.11 -35.45
N TRP A 210 3.33 13.29 -36.02
CA TRP A 210 3.57 12.72 -37.35
C TRP A 210 3.26 13.85 -38.35
N VAL A 211 4.29 14.58 -38.77
CA VAL A 211 4.18 15.52 -39.88
C VAL A 211 4.02 14.71 -41.16
N HIS A 212 2.79 14.69 -41.68
CA HIS A 212 2.51 14.48 -43.10
C HIS A 212 3.05 15.68 -43.89
N GLY A 213 3.80 15.42 -44.97
CA GLY A 213 4.26 16.44 -45.93
C GLY A 213 5.27 15.85 -46.91
N THR A 214 4.82 15.13 -47.94
CA THR A 214 4.66 15.58 -49.35
C THR A 214 5.90 15.40 -50.24
N LEU A 215 5.76 14.42 -51.15
CA LEU A 215 6.11 14.42 -52.58
C LEU A 215 7.08 15.49 -53.11
N GLY A 216 8.16 15.04 -53.75
CA GLY A 216 8.99 15.84 -54.66
C GLY A 216 9.79 14.96 -55.62
N ARG A 217 9.40 14.98 -56.90
CA ARG A 217 10.07 14.36 -58.06
C ARG A 217 11.42 15.03 -58.38
N GLY A 218 12.36 14.24 -58.92
CA GLY A 218 13.00 14.51 -60.24
C GLY A 218 14.32 15.29 -60.31
N GLY A 219 15.30 14.68 -61.00
CA GLY A 219 16.50 15.28 -61.63
C GLY A 219 17.61 15.71 -60.66
N ASN A 220 18.90 15.48 -60.91
CA ASN A 220 19.66 15.04 -62.08
C ASN A 220 20.82 14.16 -61.61
#